data_AF-A0A9C7Z429-F1
#
_entry.id   AF-A0A9C7Z429-F1
#
_cell.length_a   1.000
_cell.length_b   1.000
_cell.length_c   1.000
_cell.angle_alpha   90.00
_cell.angle_beta   90.00
_cell.angle_gamma   90.00
#
_symmetry.space_group_name_H-M   'P 1'
#
loop_
_entity.id
_entity.type
_entity.pdbx_description
1 polymer ?
#
loop_
_entity_poly.entity_id
_entity_poly.type
_entity_poly.pdbx_seq_one_letter_code
_entity_poly.pdbx_strand_id
1 'polypeptide(L)'
;MSRFFYLFGNLLGAMSGRIGALFLGVVGLILAALLIFAAFFLVGETTAQENNPALAPGEIVVYLSPKLSSDDVQSLYLKIRDMPETRTINYRFAQELGFDQAGGLFIVQAVSDSAAASLKNSISQMPGVTNIDSVTKAQGTSVFLSNALRLGLLVALIVSIAGSLILARHAFSLLLDSFSSEIRLLRLAGTPERVIQPPVVALGVLCGVISSMLLVVVVYLLHFLALSHPQATIHAACGLLLPGRVLMVSLVGSLIGIILGGMIGLLGASLTSRKRFQIYS
;
A
#
# COMPACT_ATOMS: atom_id res chain seq x y z
N MET A 1 26.00 -15.50 -30.50
CA MET A 1 25.24 -15.39 -29.24
C MET A 1 26.22 -15.13 -28.09
N SER A 2 25.90 -14.24 -27.17
CA SER A 2 26.77 -14.01 -26.00
C SER A 2 26.73 -15.23 -25.07
N ARG A 3 27.87 -15.55 -24.42
CA ARG A 3 27.99 -16.67 -23.46
C ARG A 3 26.92 -16.60 -22.35
N PHE A 4 26.49 -15.38 -22.00
CA PHE A 4 25.41 -15.13 -21.05
C PHE A 4 24.07 -15.77 -21.47
N PHE A 5 23.59 -15.50 -22.69
CA PHE A 5 22.27 -16.01 -23.13
C PHE A 5 22.25 -17.54 -23.26
N TYR A 6 23.38 -18.13 -23.66
CA TYR A 6 23.51 -19.59 -23.71
C TYR A 6 23.42 -20.22 -22.32
N LEU A 7 24.18 -19.71 -21.35
CA LEU A 7 24.17 -20.21 -19.98
C LEU A 7 22.82 -19.97 -19.29
N PHE A 8 22.23 -18.80 -19.51
CA PHE A 8 20.92 -18.45 -18.96
C PHE A 8 19.81 -19.33 -19.54
N GLY A 9 19.79 -19.55 -20.86
CA GLY A 9 18.81 -20.43 -21.51
C GLY A 9 18.92 -21.87 -21.02
N ASN A 10 20.14 -22.38 -20.89
CA ASN A 10 20.36 -23.71 -20.33
C ASN A 10 19.88 -23.78 -18.87
N LEU A 11 20.25 -22.81 -18.04
CA LEU A 11 19.77 -22.69 -16.64
C LEU A 11 18.25 -22.75 -16.54
N LEU A 12 17.55 -22.00 -17.40
CA LEU A 12 16.10 -22.02 -17.48
C LEU A 12 15.57 -23.41 -17.89
N GLY A 13 16.24 -24.06 -18.84
CA GLY A 13 15.88 -25.39 -19.33
C GLY A 13 15.94 -26.49 -18.27
N ALA A 14 16.90 -26.44 -17.34
CA ALA A 14 16.94 -27.41 -16.24
C ALA A 14 16.06 -27.04 -15.03
N MET A 15 15.36 -25.90 -15.05
CA MET A 15 14.27 -25.62 -14.11
C MET A 15 13.00 -26.42 -14.40
N SER A 16 13.13 -27.66 -14.89
CA SER A 16 11.98 -28.53 -15.13
C SER A 16 11.71 -29.44 -13.92
N GLY A 17 10.46 -29.91 -13.81
CA GLY A 17 10.04 -30.81 -12.74
C GLY A 17 10.17 -30.23 -11.33
N ARG A 18 10.87 -30.94 -10.44
CA ARG A 18 10.96 -30.61 -9.00
C ARG A 18 11.68 -29.29 -8.72
N ILE A 19 12.67 -28.91 -9.53
CA ILE A 19 13.42 -27.65 -9.35
C ILE A 19 12.52 -26.46 -9.72
N GLY A 20 11.77 -26.57 -10.82
CA GLY A 20 10.80 -25.54 -11.22
C GLY A 20 9.74 -25.30 -10.15
N ALA A 21 9.23 -26.36 -9.51
CA ALA A 21 8.27 -26.24 -8.41
C ALA A 21 8.83 -25.47 -7.20
N LEU A 22 10.12 -25.64 -6.87
CA LEU A 22 10.76 -24.88 -5.79
C LEU A 22 10.86 -23.39 -6.13
N PHE A 23 11.22 -23.04 -7.37
CA PHE A 23 11.26 -21.65 -7.82
C PHE A 23 9.87 -21.02 -7.88
N LEU A 24 8.82 -21.77 -8.25
CA LEU A 24 7.43 -21.31 -8.10
C LEU A 24 7.08 -21.06 -6.63
N GLY A 25 7.54 -21.91 -5.72
CA GLY A 25 7.40 -21.70 -4.28
C GLY A 25 8.10 -20.42 -3.81
N VAL A 26 9.29 -20.12 -4.34
CA VAL A 26 10.01 -18.86 -4.08
C VAL A 26 9.18 -17.67 -4.58
N VAL A 27 8.73 -17.71 -5.83
CA VAL A 27 7.86 -16.66 -6.42
C VAL A 27 6.59 -16.44 -5.57
N GLY A 28 5.98 -17.52 -5.08
CA GLY A 28 4.81 -17.48 -4.20
C GLY A 28 5.09 -16.85 -2.84
N LEU A 29 6.25 -17.14 -2.22
CA LEU A 29 6.64 -16.51 -0.96
C LEU A 29 6.99 -15.03 -1.14
N ILE A 30 7.67 -14.65 -2.22
CA ILE A 30 7.91 -13.24 -2.55
C ILE A 30 6.57 -12.52 -2.74
N LEU A 31 5.65 -13.12 -3.49
CA LEU A 31 4.30 -12.56 -3.69
C LEU A 31 3.54 -12.41 -2.37
N ALA A 32 3.60 -13.39 -1.49
CA ALA A 32 2.96 -13.32 -0.18
C ALA A 32 3.52 -12.16 0.65
N ALA A 33 4.86 -11.98 0.69
CA ALA A 33 5.48 -10.83 1.35
C ALA A 33 5.00 -9.50 0.75
N LEU A 34 4.91 -9.41 -0.57
CA LEU A 34 4.42 -8.21 -1.26
C LEU A 34 2.94 -7.94 -1.01
N LEU A 35 2.09 -8.97 -0.92
CA LEU A 35 0.68 -8.82 -0.60
C LEU A 35 0.47 -8.40 0.85
N ILE A 36 1.25 -8.96 1.77
CA ILE A 36 1.27 -8.53 3.18
C ILE A 36 1.68 -7.06 3.27
N PHE A 37 2.74 -6.66 2.57
CA PHE A 37 3.14 -5.26 2.48
C PHE A 37 2.01 -4.39 1.92
N ALA A 38 1.39 -4.79 0.81
CA ALA A 38 0.28 -4.06 0.22
C ALA A 38 -0.90 -3.92 1.18
N ALA A 39 -1.26 -4.98 1.90
CA ALA A 39 -2.31 -4.95 2.90
C ALA A 39 -2.05 -3.90 4.00
N PHE A 40 -0.80 -3.75 4.45
CA PHE A 40 -0.46 -2.74 5.46
C PHE A 40 -0.78 -1.31 5.01
N PHE A 41 -0.54 -0.99 3.74
CA PHE A 41 -0.78 0.34 3.18
C PHE A 41 -2.21 0.56 2.66
N LEU A 42 -2.86 -0.50 2.15
CA LEU A 42 -4.22 -0.41 1.61
C LEU A 42 -5.29 -0.47 2.70
N VAL A 43 -5.03 -1.17 3.79
CA VAL A 43 -5.95 -1.34 4.94
C VAL A 43 -5.72 -0.25 6.00
N GLY A 44 -4.80 0.71 5.74
CA GLY A 44 -4.53 1.84 6.62
C GLY A 44 -5.59 2.95 6.55
N GLU A 45 -5.78 3.63 7.69
CA GLU A 45 -6.70 4.75 7.86
C GLU A 45 -6.55 5.79 6.73
N THR A 46 -7.70 6.31 6.29
CA THR A 46 -7.73 7.53 5.49
C THR A 46 -7.22 8.64 6.39
N THR A 47 -6.01 9.14 6.16
CA THR A 47 -5.58 10.46 6.64
C THR A 47 -6.32 11.58 5.90
N ALA A 48 -7.61 11.37 5.62
CA ALA A 48 -8.51 12.39 5.14
C ALA A 48 -8.99 13.17 6.36
N GLN A 49 -8.08 13.93 6.99
CA GLN A 49 -8.39 15.12 7.78
C GLN A 49 -7.13 15.81 8.35
N GLU A 50 -6.01 15.94 7.60
CA GLU A 50 -4.82 16.64 8.16
C GLU A 50 -4.95 18.18 8.13
N ASN A 51 -5.95 18.74 7.43
CA ASN A 51 -6.19 20.20 7.37
C ASN A 51 -7.63 20.63 7.69
N ASN A 52 -8.54 19.69 7.96
CA ASN A 52 -9.87 20.02 8.46
C ASN A 52 -9.87 19.75 9.97
N PRO A 53 -10.48 20.60 10.80
CA PRO A 53 -10.62 20.29 12.22
C PRO A 53 -11.23 18.88 12.35
N ALA A 54 -10.65 18.06 13.22
CA ALA A 54 -11.16 16.73 13.53
C ALA A 54 -12.59 16.88 14.05
N LEU A 55 -13.56 16.72 13.17
CA LEU A 55 -14.96 16.99 13.44
C LEU A 55 -15.53 15.84 14.24
N ALA A 56 -16.09 16.16 15.42
CA ALA A 56 -16.78 15.18 16.23
C ALA A 56 -18.09 14.74 15.54
N PRO A 57 -18.58 13.52 15.77
CA PRO A 57 -19.87 13.07 15.23
C PRO A 57 -20.99 14.04 15.64
N GLY A 58 -21.71 14.59 14.65
CA GLY A 58 -22.79 15.57 14.87
C GLY A 58 -22.36 17.04 14.75
N GLU A 59 -21.13 17.32 14.32
CA GLU A 59 -20.68 18.68 13.99
C GLU A 59 -20.94 19.04 12.52
N ILE A 60 -21.39 20.27 12.32
CA ILE A 60 -21.66 20.90 11.03
C ILE A 60 -20.70 22.08 10.89
N VAL A 61 -19.91 22.09 9.81
CA VAL A 61 -19.06 23.23 9.45
C VAL A 61 -19.82 24.15 8.51
N VAL A 62 -19.92 25.41 8.92
CA VAL A 62 -20.57 26.47 8.14
C VAL A 62 -19.47 27.45 7.73
N TYR A 63 -19.20 27.52 6.42
CA TYR A 63 -18.24 28.46 5.85
C TYR A 63 -18.89 29.81 5.59
N LEU A 64 -18.24 30.87 6.06
CA LEU A 64 -18.72 32.24 5.92
C LEU A 64 -18.10 32.92 4.71
N SER A 65 -18.87 33.81 4.09
CA SER A 65 -18.36 34.63 3.00
C SER A 65 -17.31 35.64 3.51
N PRO A 66 -16.18 35.84 2.81
CA PRO A 66 -15.14 36.81 3.20
C PRO A 66 -15.58 38.27 3.08
N LYS A 67 -16.80 38.53 2.59
CA LYS A 67 -17.37 39.87 2.44
C LYS A 67 -18.24 40.31 3.63
N LEU A 68 -18.41 39.47 4.66
CA LEU A 68 -19.21 39.83 5.84
C LEU A 68 -18.45 40.79 6.75
N SER A 69 -19.16 41.78 7.29
CA SER A 69 -18.64 42.61 8.37
C SER A 69 -18.66 41.86 9.70
N SER A 70 -17.85 42.31 10.67
CA SER A 70 -17.81 41.71 12.01
C SER A 70 -19.18 41.72 12.71
N ASP A 71 -20.00 42.75 12.46
CA ASP A 71 -21.34 42.88 13.02
C ASP A 71 -22.32 41.86 12.40
N ASP A 72 -22.18 41.61 11.10
CA ASP A 72 -22.98 40.61 10.40
C ASP A 72 -22.65 39.19 10.89
N VAL A 73 -21.37 38.89 11.10
CA VAL A 73 -20.91 37.61 11.67
C VAL A 73 -21.49 37.39 13.06
N GLN A 74 -21.51 38.43 13.90
CA GLN A 74 -22.08 38.35 15.24
C GLN A 74 -23.59 38.17 15.23
N SER A 75 -24.30 38.84 14.31
CA SER A 75 -25.74 38.65 14.14
C SER A 75 -26.09 37.22 13.70
N LEU A 76 -25.24 36.63 12.84
CA LEU A 76 -25.39 35.26 12.37
C LEU A 76 -25.11 34.26 13.51
N TYR A 77 -24.08 34.51 14.31
CA TYR A 77 -23.75 33.69 15.49
C TYR A 77 -24.93 33.62 16.46
N LEU A 78 -25.55 34.75 16.78
CA LEU A 78 -26.71 34.80 17.68
C LEU A 78 -27.91 34.03 17.12
N LYS A 79 -28.21 34.19 15.82
CA LYS A 79 -29.30 33.47 15.16
C LYS A 79 -29.13 31.95 15.19
N ILE A 80 -27.91 31.46 14.95
CA ILE A 80 -27.63 30.02 14.97
C ILE A 80 -27.63 29.49 16.41
N ARG A 81 -27.20 30.31 17.38
CA ARG A 81 -27.17 29.93 18.81
C ARG A 81 -28.56 29.78 19.40
N ASP A 82 -29.48 30.65 19.00
CA ASP A 82 -30.84 30.67 19.52
C ASP A 82 -31.74 29.58 18.87
N MET A 83 -31.21 28.80 17.92
CA MET A 83 -31.91 27.65 17.35
C MET A 83 -31.99 26.48 18.34
N PRO A 84 -33.16 25.84 18.52
CA PRO A 84 -33.35 24.73 19.46
C PRO A 84 -32.57 23.46 19.07
N GLU A 85 -32.13 23.39 17.82
CA GLU A 85 -31.38 22.27 17.25
C GLU A 85 -29.86 22.38 17.49
N THR A 86 -29.38 23.51 18.02
CA THR A 86 -27.96 23.81 18.25
C THR A 86 -27.56 23.58 19.70
N ARG A 87 -26.47 22.82 19.93
CA ARG A 87 -25.90 22.56 21.27
C ARG A 87 -24.76 23.51 21.60
N THR A 88 -23.79 23.64 20.70
CA THR A 88 -22.63 24.53 20.87
C THR A 88 -22.21 25.12 19.53
N ILE A 89 -21.62 26.32 19.57
CA ILE A 89 -21.05 26.99 18.39
C ILE A 89 -19.64 27.46 18.73
N ASN A 90 -18.67 27.01 17.96
CA ASN A 90 -17.30 27.52 17.99
C ASN A 90 -17.00 28.29 16.71
N TYR A 91 -16.54 29.53 16.86
CA TYR A 91 -16.05 30.33 15.75
C TYR A 91 -14.54 30.14 15.60
N ARG A 92 -14.07 30.00 14.36
CA ARG A 92 -12.65 29.97 14.00
C ARG A 92 -12.39 31.05 12.96
N PHE A 93 -11.37 31.86 13.21
CA PHE A 93 -11.01 32.97 12.36
C PHE A 93 -10.35 32.48 11.07
N ALA A 94 -10.54 33.22 9.97
CA ALA A 94 -9.91 32.93 8.68
C ALA A 94 -8.38 32.76 8.77
N GLN A 95 -7.75 33.58 9.62
CA GLN A 95 -6.30 33.60 9.84
C GLN A 95 -5.78 32.33 10.53
N GLU A 96 -6.61 31.64 11.32
CA GLU A 96 -6.25 30.40 11.99
C GLU A 96 -6.32 29.17 11.06
N LEU A 97 -6.98 29.32 9.90
CA LEU A 97 -7.29 28.21 8.99
C LEU A 97 -6.30 28.12 7.81
N GLY A 98 -5.47 29.14 7.60
CA GLY A 98 -4.50 29.16 6.50
C GLY A 98 -5.11 29.21 5.10
N PHE A 99 -6.43 29.46 4.99
CA PHE A 99 -7.14 29.56 3.72
C PHE A 99 -7.34 31.03 3.32
N ASP A 100 -6.78 31.45 2.19
CA ASP A 100 -6.91 32.80 1.61
C ASP A 100 -8.34 33.17 1.12
N GLN A 101 -9.31 32.26 1.26
CA GLN A 101 -10.63 32.36 0.60
C GLN A 101 -11.85 32.23 1.51
N ALA A 102 -11.68 32.03 2.83
CA ALA A 102 -12.80 31.89 3.77
C ALA A 102 -12.90 33.10 4.70
N GLY A 103 -14.13 33.60 4.96
CA GLY A 103 -14.39 34.68 5.92
C GLY A 103 -14.34 34.26 7.39
N GLY A 104 -13.92 33.03 7.67
CA GLY A 104 -14.07 32.33 8.94
C GLY A 104 -15.01 31.13 8.82
N LEU A 105 -15.03 30.27 9.86
CA LEU A 105 -15.95 29.14 9.93
C LEU A 105 -16.64 29.05 11.28
N PHE A 106 -17.89 28.58 11.28
CA PHE A 106 -18.59 28.14 12.47
C PHE A 106 -18.61 26.62 12.51
N ILE A 107 -18.17 26.05 13.64
CA ILE A 107 -18.37 24.64 13.99
C ILE A 107 -19.60 24.58 14.89
N VAL A 108 -20.69 24.06 14.36
CA VAL A 108 -22.00 23.98 15.03
C VAL A 108 -22.25 22.53 15.42
N GLN A 109 -22.40 22.26 16.71
CA GLN A 109 -22.76 20.93 17.20
C GLN A 109 -24.27 20.80 17.30
N ALA A 110 -24.87 19.84 16.61
CA ALA A 110 -26.31 19.59 16.69
C ALA A 110 -26.67 18.85 18.00
N VAL A 111 -27.90 19.01 18.47
CA VAL A 111 -28.42 18.28 19.64
C VAL A 111 -28.56 16.78 19.37
N SER A 112 -28.80 16.38 18.11
CA SER A 112 -28.88 14.98 17.67
C SER A 112 -28.52 14.81 16.19
N ASP A 113 -28.16 13.58 15.79
CA ASP A 113 -27.88 13.21 14.39
C ASP A 113 -29.10 13.48 13.46
N SER A 114 -30.32 13.39 13.97
CA SER A 114 -31.56 13.70 13.23
C SER A 114 -31.80 15.21 13.07
N ALA A 115 -31.43 16.01 14.08
CA ALA A 115 -31.53 17.47 14.03
C ALA A 115 -30.48 18.10 13.11
N ALA A 116 -29.35 17.42 12.87
CA ALA A 116 -28.30 17.91 11.98
C ALA A 116 -28.78 18.16 10.53
N ALA A 117 -29.72 17.35 10.03
CA ALA A 117 -30.27 17.52 8.68
C ALA A 117 -31.20 18.74 8.56
N SER A 118 -32.05 18.96 9.57
CA SER A 118 -32.93 20.14 9.67
C SER A 118 -32.12 21.43 9.87
N LEU A 119 -31.08 21.35 10.71
CA LEU A 119 -30.18 22.46 10.99
C LEU A 119 -29.39 22.84 9.74
N LYS A 120 -28.89 21.87 8.96
CA LYS A 120 -28.22 22.11 7.68
C LYS A 120 -29.11 22.88 6.71
N ASN A 121 -30.36 22.45 6.52
CA ASN A 121 -31.28 23.11 5.60
C ASN A 121 -31.60 24.55 6.05
N SER A 122 -31.78 24.75 7.35
CA SER A 122 -32.09 26.06 7.91
C SER A 122 -30.91 27.05 7.82
N ILE A 123 -29.67 26.56 8.05
CA ILE A 123 -28.46 27.38 7.93
C ILE A 123 -28.12 27.65 6.45
N SER A 124 -28.42 26.72 5.54
CA SER A 124 -28.16 26.89 4.09
C SER A 124 -28.90 28.07 3.47
N GLN A 125 -30.03 28.45 4.06
CA GLN A 125 -30.86 29.56 3.57
C GLN A 125 -30.47 30.91 4.17
N MET A 126 -29.49 30.97 5.07
CA MET A 126 -29.07 32.22 5.71
C MET A 126 -28.14 33.06 4.80
N PRO A 127 -28.38 34.38 4.70
CA PRO A 127 -27.49 35.25 3.93
C PRO A 127 -26.10 35.31 4.58
N GLY A 128 -25.06 35.09 3.78
CA GLY A 128 -23.66 35.12 4.21
C GLY A 128 -23.00 33.75 4.41
N VAL A 129 -23.78 32.67 4.33
CA VAL A 129 -23.27 31.29 4.32
C VAL A 129 -22.87 30.92 2.89
N THR A 130 -21.61 30.51 2.70
CA THR A 130 -21.07 30.15 1.37
C THR A 130 -21.17 28.66 1.12
N ASN A 131 -20.86 27.84 2.12
CA ASN A 131 -20.91 26.39 2.00
C ASN A 131 -21.18 25.75 3.37
N ILE A 132 -21.83 24.58 3.38
CA ILE A 132 -22.09 23.82 4.62
C ILE A 132 -21.64 22.38 4.42
N ASP A 133 -20.57 22.03 5.11
CA ASP A 133 -20.10 20.66 5.21
C ASP A 133 -20.65 20.05 6.50
N SER A 134 -21.62 19.15 6.33
CA SER A 134 -22.12 18.32 7.40
C SER A 134 -21.37 16.99 7.36
N VAL A 135 -20.65 16.66 8.44
CA VAL A 135 -20.23 15.26 8.66
C VAL A 135 -21.47 14.52 9.13
N THR A 136 -22.36 14.19 8.18
CA THR A 136 -23.30 13.09 8.41
C THR A 136 -22.40 11.92 8.76
N LYS A 137 -22.66 11.31 9.91
CA LYS A 137 -22.05 10.07 10.36
C LYS A 137 -22.31 9.02 9.28
N ALA A 138 -21.54 9.07 8.19
CA ALA A 138 -21.35 7.93 7.35
C ALA A 138 -20.91 6.88 8.34
N GLN A 139 -21.71 5.83 8.47
CA GLN A 139 -21.44 4.67 9.29
C GLN A 139 -20.22 3.90 8.76
N GLY A 140 -19.17 4.62 8.36
CA GLY A 140 -17.82 4.10 8.29
C GLY A 140 -17.39 3.88 9.71
N THR A 141 -17.79 2.73 10.27
CA THR A 141 -17.03 2.06 11.31
C THR A 141 -15.60 2.03 10.80
N SER A 142 -14.78 2.98 11.23
CA SER A 142 -13.36 3.00 10.93
C SER A 142 -12.82 1.70 11.51
N VAL A 143 -12.54 0.71 10.65
CA VAL A 143 -11.89 -0.52 11.08
C VAL A 143 -10.45 -0.13 11.39
N PHE A 144 -10.25 0.29 12.64
CA PHE A 144 -8.94 0.39 13.23
C PHE A 144 -8.35 -1.02 13.19
N LEU A 145 -7.33 -1.19 12.36
CA LEU A 145 -6.56 -2.42 12.35
C LEU A 145 -6.03 -2.64 13.76
N SER A 146 -6.55 -3.65 14.46
CA SER A 146 -6.17 -3.90 15.85
C SER A 146 -4.65 -4.03 15.96
N ASN A 147 -4.07 -3.58 17.07
CA ASN A 147 -2.62 -3.70 17.27
C ASN A 147 -2.15 -5.16 17.14
N ALA A 148 -3.00 -6.12 17.53
CA ALA A 148 -2.77 -7.54 17.35
C ALA A 148 -2.66 -7.93 15.86
N LEU A 149 -3.56 -7.43 15.01
CA LEU A 149 -3.52 -7.71 13.57
C LEU A 149 -2.32 -7.03 12.90
N ARG A 150 -1.99 -5.78 13.27
CA ARG A 150 -0.78 -5.09 12.78
C ARG A 150 0.49 -5.88 13.12
N LEU A 151 0.60 -6.35 14.37
CA LEU A 151 1.73 -7.16 14.82
C LEU A 151 1.78 -8.51 14.10
N GLY A 152 0.64 -9.18 13.96
CA GLY A 152 0.55 -10.44 13.22
C GLY A 152 0.98 -10.31 11.76
N LEU A 153 0.57 -9.21 11.10
CA LEU A 153 0.94 -8.91 9.72
C LEU A 153 2.45 -8.63 9.58
N LEU A 154 3.04 -7.91 10.54
CA LEU A 154 4.48 -7.64 10.58
C LEU A 154 5.29 -8.92 10.79
N VAL A 155 4.87 -9.78 11.72
CA VAL A 155 5.51 -11.09 11.93
C VAL A 155 5.39 -11.96 10.68
N ALA A 156 4.22 -12.01 10.05
CA ALA A 156 4.00 -12.76 8.81
C ALA A 156 4.89 -12.25 7.67
N LEU A 157 5.10 -10.93 7.55
CA LEU A 157 6.02 -10.35 6.57
C LEU A 157 7.45 -10.86 6.76
N ILE A 158 7.97 -10.80 7.99
CA ILE A 158 9.32 -11.25 8.32
C ILE A 158 9.47 -12.75 8.02
N VAL A 159 8.49 -13.56 8.43
CA VAL A 159 8.49 -15.01 8.18
C VAL A 159 8.45 -15.31 6.69
N SER A 160 7.66 -14.59 5.92
CA SER A 160 7.56 -14.77 4.47
C SER A 160 8.87 -14.43 3.75
N ILE A 161 9.52 -13.31 4.13
CA ILE A 161 10.84 -12.93 3.61
C ILE A 161 11.88 -14.00 3.99
N ALA A 162 11.98 -14.37 5.27
CA ALA A 162 12.93 -15.39 5.73
C ALA A 162 12.71 -16.74 5.03
N GLY A 163 11.45 -17.17 4.92
CA GLY A 163 11.06 -18.37 4.19
C GLY A 163 11.48 -18.33 2.72
N SER A 164 11.28 -17.18 2.04
CA SER A 164 11.68 -17.01 0.65
C SER A 164 13.19 -17.15 0.47
N LEU A 165 13.99 -16.60 1.39
CA LEU A 165 15.46 -16.68 1.35
C LEU A 165 15.95 -18.11 1.58
N ILE A 166 15.38 -18.82 2.55
CA ILE A 166 15.74 -20.21 2.86
C ILE A 166 15.38 -21.12 1.69
N LEU A 167 14.15 -20.99 1.17
CA LEU A 167 13.68 -21.80 0.05
C LEU A 167 14.48 -21.52 -1.22
N ALA A 168 14.79 -20.24 -1.49
CA ALA A 168 15.62 -19.87 -2.63
C ALA A 168 17.03 -20.47 -2.52
N ARG A 169 17.65 -20.44 -1.33
CA ARG A 169 18.95 -21.07 -1.11
C ARG A 169 18.92 -22.57 -1.41
N HIS A 170 17.85 -23.27 -1.01
CA HIS A 170 17.67 -24.68 -1.36
C HIS A 170 17.45 -24.88 -2.87
N ALA A 171 16.61 -24.06 -3.50
CA ALA A 171 16.32 -24.14 -4.93
C ALA A 171 17.57 -23.91 -5.79
N PHE A 172 18.35 -22.87 -5.49
CA PHE A 172 19.61 -22.59 -6.18
C PHE A 172 20.66 -23.66 -5.95
N SER A 173 20.74 -24.24 -4.74
CA SER A 173 21.69 -25.34 -4.49
C SER A 173 21.39 -26.54 -5.39
N LEU A 174 20.13 -26.93 -5.52
CA LEU A 174 19.73 -28.05 -6.38
C LEU A 174 19.92 -27.74 -7.87
N LEU A 175 19.61 -26.51 -8.28
CA LEU A 175 19.83 -26.05 -9.64
C LEU A 175 21.32 -26.10 -10.01
N LEU A 176 22.19 -25.50 -9.19
CA LEU A 176 23.63 -25.49 -9.44
C LEU A 176 24.24 -26.90 -9.38
N ASP A 177 23.75 -27.77 -8.50
CA ASP A 177 24.18 -29.17 -8.46
C ASP A 177 23.83 -29.90 -9.78
N SER A 178 22.64 -29.66 -10.34
CA SER A 178 22.25 -30.22 -11.64
C SER A 178 23.09 -29.71 -12.82
N PHE A 179 23.67 -28.51 -12.70
CA PHE A 179 24.57 -27.90 -13.68
C PHE A 179 26.06 -28.11 -13.39
N SER A 180 26.40 -28.89 -12.38
CA SER A 180 27.79 -29.03 -11.93
C SER A 180 28.71 -29.59 -13.02
N SER A 181 28.21 -30.46 -13.90
CA SER A 181 28.94 -31.00 -15.06
C SER A 181 29.28 -29.93 -16.10
N GLU A 182 28.32 -29.11 -16.51
CA GLU A 182 28.54 -27.98 -17.43
C GLU A 182 29.52 -26.96 -16.85
N ILE A 183 29.32 -26.58 -15.59
CA ILE A 183 30.18 -25.60 -14.90
C ILE A 183 31.63 -26.12 -14.86
N ARG A 184 31.81 -27.42 -14.59
CA ARG A 184 33.13 -28.06 -14.60
C ARG A 184 33.79 -28.01 -15.98
N LEU A 185 33.04 -28.28 -17.05
CA LEU A 185 33.54 -28.17 -18.43
C LEU A 185 33.97 -26.73 -18.77
N LEU A 186 33.18 -25.73 -18.37
CA LEU A 186 33.49 -24.31 -18.60
C LEU A 186 34.75 -23.87 -17.85
N ARG A 187 34.94 -24.36 -16.63
CA ARG A 187 36.14 -24.09 -15.84
C ARG A 187 37.38 -24.77 -16.44
N LEU A 188 37.25 -26.01 -16.92
CA LEU A 188 38.33 -26.70 -17.64
C LEU A 188 38.73 -25.97 -18.93
N ALA A 189 37.77 -25.30 -19.58
CA ALA A 189 38.03 -24.41 -20.72
C ALA A 189 38.61 -23.03 -20.32
N GLY A 190 38.93 -22.80 -19.04
CA GLY A 190 39.53 -21.55 -18.55
C GLY A 190 38.54 -20.40 -18.34
N THR A 191 37.24 -20.67 -18.23
CA THR A 191 36.24 -19.62 -18.00
C THR A 191 36.26 -19.15 -16.55
N PRO A 192 36.42 -17.84 -16.26
CA PRO A 192 36.47 -17.35 -14.89
C PRO A 192 35.09 -17.41 -14.21
N GLU A 193 35.10 -17.65 -12.89
CA GLU A 193 33.93 -17.77 -12.00
C GLU A 193 32.90 -16.64 -12.16
N ARG A 194 33.41 -15.42 -12.40
CA ARG A 194 32.61 -14.19 -12.55
C ARG A 194 31.68 -14.23 -13.77
N VAL A 195 31.91 -15.12 -14.74
CA VAL A 195 31.04 -15.28 -15.92
C VAL A 195 29.81 -16.14 -15.59
N ILE A 196 29.86 -16.96 -14.54
CA ILE A 196 28.79 -17.88 -14.15
C ILE A 196 27.78 -17.20 -13.20
N GLN A 197 28.20 -16.18 -12.46
CA GLN A 197 27.36 -15.47 -11.48
C GLN A 197 26.21 -14.64 -12.09
N PRO A 198 26.38 -13.87 -13.18
CA PRO A 198 25.31 -13.01 -13.71
C PRO A 198 24.05 -13.75 -14.15
N PRO A 199 24.11 -14.92 -14.83
CA PRO A 199 22.92 -15.72 -15.14
C PRO A 199 22.12 -16.13 -13.90
N VAL A 200 22.79 -16.44 -12.78
CA VAL A 200 22.15 -16.82 -11.51
C VAL A 200 21.44 -15.62 -10.88
N VAL A 201 22.10 -14.45 -10.89
CA VAL A 201 21.48 -13.20 -10.41
C VAL A 201 20.27 -12.83 -11.27
N ALA A 202 20.39 -12.93 -12.59
CA ALA A 202 19.30 -12.67 -13.54
C ALA A 202 18.09 -13.56 -13.27
N LEU A 203 18.32 -14.82 -12.86
CA LEU A 203 17.22 -15.72 -12.50
C LEU A 203 16.47 -15.28 -11.24
N GLY A 204 17.18 -14.81 -10.22
CA GLY A 204 16.55 -14.23 -9.02
C GLY A 204 15.76 -12.96 -9.34
N VAL A 205 16.32 -12.07 -10.16
CA VAL A 205 15.62 -10.86 -10.63
C VAL A 205 14.35 -11.25 -11.39
N LEU A 206 14.41 -12.25 -12.26
CA LEU A 206 13.24 -12.75 -13.00
C LEU A 206 12.14 -13.21 -12.04
N CYS A 207 12.46 -13.96 -10.98
CA CYS A 207 11.48 -14.34 -9.97
C CYS A 207 10.84 -13.12 -9.29
N GLY A 208 11.63 -12.11 -8.93
CA GLY A 208 11.12 -10.86 -8.36
C GLY A 208 10.20 -10.09 -9.31
N VAL A 209 10.57 -10.00 -10.59
CA VAL A 209 9.75 -9.37 -11.63
C VAL A 209 8.42 -10.11 -11.80
N ILE A 210 8.43 -11.43 -11.88
CA ILE A 210 7.21 -12.24 -12.00
C ILE A 210 6.29 -12.01 -10.78
N SER A 211 6.83 -12.07 -9.56
CA SER A 211 6.07 -11.80 -8.34
C SER A 211 5.49 -10.38 -8.31
N SER A 212 6.27 -9.38 -8.74
CA SER A 212 5.78 -7.99 -8.80
C SER A 212 4.67 -7.80 -9.82
N MET A 213 4.78 -8.42 -10.99
CA MET A 213 3.74 -8.36 -12.02
C MET A 213 2.45 -9.01 -11.52
N LEU A 214 2.57 -10.14 -10.81
CA LEU A 214 1.44 -10.83 -10.20
C LEU A 214 0.79 -9.99 -9.08
N LEU A 215 1.58 -9.29 -8.28
CA LEU A 215 1.07 -8.34 -7.28
C LEU A 215 0.18 -7.27 -7.93
N VAL A 216 0.66 -6.63 -9.01
CA VAL A 216 -0.11 -5.58 -9.71
C VAL A 216 -1.46 -6.12 -10.18
N VAL A 217 -1.46 -7.32 -10.78
CA VAL A 217 -2.70 -7.98 -11.25
C VAL A 217 -3.64 -8.24 -10.08
N VAL A 218 -3.15 -8.79 -8.97
CA VAL A 218 -3.96 -9.12 -7.79
C VAL A 218 -4.54 -7.86 -7.15
N VAL A 219 -3.74 -6.81 -6.97
CA VAL A 219 -4.20 -5.54 -6.39
C VAL A 219 -5.26 -4.87 -7.27
N TYR A 220 -5.08 -4.89 -8.60
CA TYR A 220 -6.06 -4.33 -9.52
C TYR A 220 -7.35 -5.15 -9.58
N LEU A 221 -7.26 -6.47 -9.51
CA LEU A 221 -8.42 -7.35 -9.39
C LEU A 221 -9.20 -7.07 -8.10
N LEU A 222 -8.48 -6.91 -6.97
CA LEU A 222 -9.08 -6.55 -5.69
C LEU A 222 -9.77 -5.18 -5.75
N HIS A 223 -9.15 -4.20 -6.41
CA HIS A 223 -9.77 -2.89 -6.67
C HIS A 223 -11.08 -3.02 -7.46
N PHE A 224 -11.08 -3.80 -8.56
CA PHE A 224 -12.28 -4.04 -9.35
C PHE A 224 -13.39 -4.75 -8.56
N LEU A 225 -13.02 -5.78 -7.78
CA LEU A 225 -13.96 -6.47 -6.90
C LEU A 225 -14.55 -5.51 -5.85
N ALA A 226 -13.73 -4.62 -5.30
CA ALA A 226 -14.16 -3.65 -4.31
C ALA A 226 -15.19 -2.65 -4.85
N LEU A 227 -15.09 -2.28 -6.13
CA LEU A 227 -16.06 -1.43 -6.82
C LEU A 227 -17.38 -2.16 -7.10
N SER A 228 -17.31 -3.46 -7.45
CA SER A 228 -18.50 -4.26 -7.78
C SER A 228 -19.38 -4.60 -6.57
N HIS A 229 -18.80 -4.67 -5.36
CA HIS A 229 -19.52 -5.00 -4.13
C HIS A 229 -19.29 -3.92 -3.06
N PRO A 230 -19.90 -2.73 -3.22
CA PRO A 230 -19.64 -1.59 -2.34
C PRO A 230 -19.99 -1.91 -0.88
N GLN A 231 -21.08 -2.62 -0.60
CA GLN A 231 -21.58 -2.87 0.77
C GLN A 231 -20.61 -3.67 1.69
N ALA A 232 -19.68 -4.46 1.13
CA ALA A 232 -18.76 -5.30 1.92
C ALA A 232 -17.36 -4.68 2.13
N THR A 233 -16.94 -3.75 1.27
CA THR A 233 -15.58 -3.20 1.23
C THR A 233 -15.43 -1.85 1.96
N ILE A 234 -16.54 -1.15 2.23
CA ILE A 234 -16.55 0.14 2.96
C ILE A 234 -15.99 -0.01 4.38
N HIS A 235 -16.14 -1.19 4.99
CA HIS A 235 -15.73 -1.39 6.38
C HIS A 235 -14.23 -1.68 6.51
N ALA A 236 -13.62 -2.51 5.66
CA ALA A 236 -12.23 -2.97 5.88
C ALA A 236 -11.18 -2.39 4.92
N ALA A 237 -11.57 -1.79 3.79
CA ALA A 237 -10.64 -1.58 2.67
C ALA A 237 -10.82 -0.23 1.94
N CYS A 238 -11.02 0.86 2.68
CA CYS A 238 -11.22 2.19 2.09
C CYS A 238 -10.07 2.61 1.15
N GLY A 239 -8.83 2.20 1.45
CA GLY A 239 -7.67 2.46 0.58
C GLY A 239 -7.71 1.77 -0.79
N LEU A 240 -8.54 0.72 -0.98
CA LEU A 240 -8.78 0.12 -2.29
C LEU A 240 -9.63 1.03 -3.17
N LEU A 241 -10.48 1.90 -2.62
CA LEU A 241 -11.38 2.73 -3.44
C LEU A 241 -10.66 3.93 -4.07
N LEU A 242 -9.51 4.33 -3.52
CA LEU A 242 -8.71 5.44 -4.04
C LEU A 242 -7.72 4.95 -5.11
N PRO A 243 -7.94 5.26 -6.40
CA PRO A 243 -7.06 4.80 -7.48
C PRO A 243 -5.61 5.28 -7.32
N GLY A 244 -5.40 6.47 -6.74
CA GLY A 244 -4.05 6.99 -6.47
C GLY A 244 -3.26 6.17 -5.45
N ARG A 245 -3.92 5.65 -4.40
CA ARG A 245 -3.25 4.83 -3.37
C ARG A 245 -2.93 3.43 -3.91
N VAL A 246 -3.83 2.85 -4.70
CA VAL A 246 -3.61 1.59 -5.41
C VAL A 246 -2.38 1.70 -6.33
N LEU A 247 -2.30 2.75 -7.15
CA LEU A 247 -1.18 2.97 -8.05
C LEU A 247 0.15 3.11 -7.31
N MET A 248 0.18 3.91 -6.24
CA MET A 248 1.38 4.09 -5.41
C MET A 248 1.86 2.78 -4.81
N VAL A 249 0.97 1.98 -4.23
CA VAL A 249 1.36 0.71 -3.59
C VAL A 249 1.78 -0.33 -4.62
N SER A 250 1.14 -0.37 -5.79
CA SER A 250 1.59 -1.21 -6.91
C SER A 250 2.99 -0.83 -7.39
N LEU A 251 3.30 0.47 -7.50
CA LEU A 251 4.61 0.96 -7.94
C LEU A 251 5.71 0.64 -6.92
N VAL A 252 5.47 0.99 -5.64
CA VAL A 252 6.42 0.73 -4.54
C VAL A 252 6.60 -0.78 -4.34
N GLY A 253 5.51 -1.55 -4.36
CA GLY A 253 5.54 -3.01 -4.28
C GLY A 253 6.33 -3.64 -5.44
N SER A 254 6.25 -3.06 -6.64
CA SER A 254 7.03 -3.54 -7.78
C SER A 254 8.54 -3.32 -7.60
N LEU A 255 8.94 -2.13 -7.14
CA LEU A 255 10.34 -1.85 -6.80
C LEU A 255 10.87 -2.81 -5.73
N ILE A 256 10.10 -3.02 -4.65
CA ILE A 256 10.46 -3.95 -3.58
C ILE A 256 10.61 -5.37 -4.12
N GLY A 257 9.70 -5.83 -4.99
CA GLY A 257 9.76 -7.16 -5.60
C GLY A 257 11.03 -7.39 -6.42
N ILE A 258 11.43 -6.40 -7.23
CA ILE A 258 12.67 -6.44 -8.02
C ILE A 258 13.90 -6.48 -7.11
N ILE A 259 13.94 -5.65 -6.06
CA ILE A 259 15.03 -5.62 -5.09
C ILE A 259 15.15 -6.97 -4.37
N LEU A 260 14.03 -7.52 -3.90
CA LEU A 260 14.00 -8.80 -3.19
C LEU A 260 14.43 -9.96 -4.10
N GLY A 261 13.97 -9.98 -5.36
CA GLY A 261 14.43 -10.93 -6.37
C GLY A 261 15.92 -10.81 -6.66
N GLY A 262 16.44 -9.59 -6.76
CA GLY A 262 17.87 -9.32 -6.89
C GLY A 262 18.67 -9.86 -5.71
N MET A 263 18.25 -9.60 -4.48
CA MET A 263 18.89 -10.14 -3.27
C MET A 263 18.90 -11.67 -3.27
N ILE A 264 17.79 -12.30 -3.66
CA ILE A 264 17.67 -13.75 -3.81
C ILE A 264 18.65 -14.27 -4.87
N GLY A 265 18.78 -13.58 -6.00
CA GLY A 265 19.74 -13.91 -7.05
C GLY A 265 21.21 -13.77 -6.60
N LEU A 266 21.53 -12.72 -5.84
CA LEU A 266 22.87 -12.54 -5.23
C LEU A 266 23.18 -13.67 -4.24
N LEU A 267 22.21 -14.07 -3.43
CA LEU A 267 22.37 -15.22 -2.52
C LEU A 267 22.62 -16.50 -3.31
N GLY A 268 21.92 -16.71 -4.43
CA GLY A 268 22.19 -17.78 -5.38
C GLY A 268 23.63 -17.75 -5.89
N ALA A 269 24.10 -16.60 -6.37
CA ALA A 269 25.45 -16.42 -6.89
C ALA A 269 26.54 -16.65 -5.83
N SER A 270 26.27 -16.34 -4.56
CA SER A 270 27.20 -16.60 -3.45
C SER A 270 27.46 -18.09 -3.21
N LEU A 271 26.50 -18.96 -3.58
CA LEU A 271 26.63 -20.42 -3.45
C LEU A 271 27.63 -20.99 -4.47
N THR A 272 27.81 -20.35 -5.62
CA THR A 272 28.77 -20.76 -6.66
C THR A 272 30.21 -20.73 -6.15
N SER A 273 30.52 -19.87 -5.18
CA SER A 273 31.84 -19.74 -4.57
C SER A 273 32.15 -20.78 -3.48
N ARG A 274 31.21 -21.69 -3.15
CA ARG A 274 31.42 -22.67 -2.07
C ARG A 274 32.38 -23.80 -2.49
N LYS A 275 33.15 -24.28 -1.51
CA LYS A 275 34.11 -25.39 -1.63
C LYS A 275 33.56 -26.65 -2.32
N ARG A 276 32.25 -26.92 -2.22
CA ARG A 276 31.58 -28.05 -2.87
C ARG A 276 31.71 -28.04 -4.40
N PHE A 277 31.90 -26.86 -5.00
CA PHE A 277 32.18 -26.69 -6.42
C PHE A 277 33.66 -26.46 -6.71
N GLN A 278 34.50 -26.11 -5.72
CA GLN A 278 35.95 -26.03 -5.86
C GLN A 278 36.57 -27.42 -5.69
N ILE A 279 36.23 -28.37 -6.57
CA ILE A 279 37.05 -29.58 -6.69
C ILE A 279 38.19 -29.23 -7.64
N TYR A 280 39.24 -28.63 -7.07
CA TYR A 280 40.59 -28.85 -7.55
C TYR A 280 41.20 -29.88 -6.62
N SER A 281 41.69 -30.96 -7.22
CA SER A 281 42.77 -31.80 -6.68
C SER A 281 43.92 -30.93 -6.15
#